data_AF-A0A820YM36-F1
#
_entry.id   AF-A0A820YM36-F1
#
_cell.length_a   1.000
_cell.length_b   1.000
_cell.length_c   1.000
_cell.angle_alpha   90.00
_cell.angle_beta   90.00
_cell.angle_gamma   90.00
#
_symmetry.space_group_name_H-M   'P 1'
#
loop_
_entity.id
_entity.type
_entity.pdbx_description
1 polymer ?
#
loop_
_entity_poly.entity_id
_entity_poly.type
_entity_poly.pdbx_seq_one_letter_code
_entity_poly.pdbx_strand_id
1 'polypeptide(L)'
;MAAQRTESNHRVGEIEALKLADHTAQQYQIFIGSETLPRLLLRNKLDGTRSRTHQLSTNFKYTGRIVVDLYNHCIRIEIYGQDTHASNDKLSILEYDLYDNETNVQTLLERLTAYGKNRNVQLLQLIDLNLLASQSAYDEKKVYETLKDRYDECAAYARSMIVYDLDALVGVNKSESDSNMGRSISSSVHNQSIYTYVLARFRDRVMEEVQQNDADNVERWAVAVIREPFLLRQFCMDVQFTRTRQEQEELELERHKAEDLLKCVKCKDFYIENENKMGMPM
;
A
#
# COMPACT_ATOMS: atom_id res chain seq x y z
N MET A 1 -1.43 70.39 -19.83
CA MET A 1 -0.62 69.73 -18.79
C MET A 1 -1.02 68.26 -18.74
N ALA A 2 -0.34 67.42 -19.50
CA ALA A 2 -0.56 65.99 -19.50
C ALA A 2 0.25 65.37 -18.36
N ALA A 3 -0.44 64.82 -17.36
CA ALA A 3 0.21 64.06 -16.30
C ALA A 3 0.85 62.81 -16.92
N GLN A 4 2.17 62.70 -16.81
CA GLN A 4 2.92 61.49 -17.10
C GLN A 4 2.35 60.37 -16.23
N ARG A 5 1.60 59.45 -16.84
CA ARG A 5 1.34 58.13 -16.25
C ARG A 5 2.65 57.37 -16.34
N THR A 6 3.39 57.33 -15.24
CA THR A 6 4.46 56.36 -15.02
C THR A 6 3.83 54.97 -15.01
N GLU A 7 3.92 54.27 -16.15
CA GLU A 7 3.61 52.85 -16.24
C GLU A 7 4.62 52.07 -15.38
N SER A 8 4.27 51.85 -14.12
CA SER A 8 4.89 50.82 -13.31
C SER A 8 4.50 49.48 -13.92
N ASN A 9 5.41 48.86 -14.67
CA ASN A 9 5.28 47.48 -15.16
C ASN A 9 5.11 46.53 -13.95
N HIS A 10 3.87 46.31 -13.51
CA HIS A 10 3.52 45.30 -12.53
C HIS A 10 3.58 43.95 -13.25
N ARG A 11 4.79 43.40 -13.39
CA ARG A 11 4.97 42.02 -13.82
C ARG A 11 4.55 41.13 -12.66
N VAL A 12 3.28 40.74 -12.66
CA VAL A 12 2.77 39.72 -11.74
C VAL A 12 3.48 38.42 -12.06
N GLY A 13 4.07 37.79 -11.04
CA GLY A 13 4.74 36.50 -11.23
C GLY A 13 3.75 35.44 -11.68
N GLU A 14 4.22 34.44 -12.43
CA GLU A 14 3.35 33.41 -13.00
C GLU A 14 2.52 32.64 -11.95
N ILE A 15 3.09 32.42 -10.76
CA ILE A 15 2.40 31.82 -9.61
C ILE A 15 1.32 32.74 -9.05
N GLU A 16 1.61 34.04 -8.93
CA GLU A 16 0.64 35.04 -8.47
C GLU A 16 -0.51 35.19 -9.47
N ALA A 17 -0.21 35.17 -10.77
CA ALA A 17 -1.21 35.22 -11.82
C ALA A 17 -2.15 34.01 -11.76
N LEU A 18 -1.62 32.81 -11.52
CA LEU A 18 -2.42 31.61 -11.33
C LEU A 18 -3.26 31.64 -10.04
N LYS A 19 -2.75 32.20 -8.95
CA LYS A 19 -3.53 32.38 -7.70
C LYS A 19 -4.69 33.36 -7.90
N LEU A 20 -4.45 34.46 -8.62
CA LEU A 20 -5.49 35.43 -8.95
C LEU A 20 -6.55 34.81 -9.88
N ALA A 21 -6.11 34.00 -10.84
CA ALA A 21 -7.00 33.27 -11.74
C ALA A 21 -7.81 32.20 -11.00
N ASP A 22 -7.24 31.49 -10.02
CA ASP A 22 -7.98 30.55 -9.16
C ASP A 22 -9.06 31.27 -8.35
N HIS A 23 -8.72 32.37 -7.68
CA HIS A 23 -9.69 33.17 -6.93
C HIS A 23 -10.85 33.64 -7.82
N THR A 24 -10.53 34.08 -9.04
CA THR A 24 -11.53 34.50 -10.02
C THR A 24 -12.39 33.30 -10.46
N ALA A 25 -11.78 32.16 -10.78
CA ALA A 25 -12.51 30.95 -11.17
C ALA A 25 -13.45 30.44 -10.06
N GLN A 26 -13.03 30.50 -8.79
CA GLN A 26 -13.87 30.16 -7.64
C GLN A 26 -15.05 31.13 -7.50
N GLN A 27 -14.80 32.44 -7.64
CA GLN A 27 -15.85 33.46 -7.56
C GLN A 27 -16.92 33.27 -8.65
N TYR A 28 -16.52 32.86 -9.85
CA TYR A 28 -17.44 32.57 -10.96
C TYR A 28 -17.89 31.11 -11.04
N GLN A 29 -17.53 30.28 -10.06
CA GLN A 29 -17.89 28.86 -9.99
C GLN A 29 -17.48 28.04 -11.23
N ILE A 30 -16.32 28.33 -11.81
CA ILE A 30 -15.78 27.63 -12.98
C ILE A 30 -14.88 26.49 -12.49
N PHE A 31 -15.46 25.29 -12.41
CA PHE A 31 -14.80 24.09 -11.90
C PHE A 31 -14.58 23.03 -12.98
N ILE A 32 -13.51 22.27 -12.82
CA ILE A 32 -13.23 21.00 -13.50
C ILE A 32 -13.23 19.92 -12.41
N GLY A 33 -14.34 19.18 -12.29
CA GLY A 33 -14.54 18.26 -11.18
C GLY A 33 -14.69 19.00 -9.85
N SER A 34 -13.82 18.70 -8.88
CA SER A 34 -13.81 19.33 -7.54
C SER A 34 -12.89 20.56 -7.43
N GLU A 35 -12.10 20.88 -8.45
CA GLU A 35 -11.10 21.95 -8.40
C GLU A 35 -11.20 22.89 -9.62
N THR A 36 -10.51 24.03 -9.59
CA THR A 36 -10.41 24.94 -10.74
C THR A 36 -9.16 24.59 -11.58
N LEU A 37 -9.17 24.93 -12.87
CA LEU A 37 -8.00 24.72 -13.73
C LEU A 37 -6.73 25.44 -13.22
N PRO A 38 -6.78 26.71 -12.77
CA PRO A 38 -5.60 27.36 -12.22
C PRO A 38 -5.05 26.68 -10.97
N ARG A 39 -5.92 26.13 -10.11
CA ARG A 39 -5.52 25.35 -8.93
C ARG A 39 -4.83 24.04 -9.31
N LEU A 40 -5.34 23.33 -10.32
CA LEU A 40 -4.69 22.15 -10.90
C LEU A 40 -3.31 22.49 -11.48
N LEU A 41 -3.17 23.64 -12.15
CA LEU A 41 -1.89 24.09 -12.71
C LEU A 41 -0.88 24.54 -11.64
N LEU A 42 -1.35 25.21 -10.58
CA LEU A 42 -0.53 25.55 -9.41
C LEU A 42 -0.02 24.29 -8.74
N ARG A 43 -0.90 23.30 -8.55
CA ARG A 43 -0.56 21.98 -8.02
C ARG A 43 0.51 21.32 -8.88
N ASN A 44 0.32 21.22 -10.19
CA ASN A 44 1.31 20.64 -11.10
C ASN A 44 2.67 21.35 -11.11
N LYS A 45 2.71 22.68 -10.85
CA LYS A 45 3.97 23.43 -10.79
C LYS A 45 4.70 23.25 -9.47
N LEU A 46 3.97 23.27 -8.36
CA LEU A 46 4.52 22.97 -7.04
C LEU A 46 4.94 21.49 -6.96
N ASP A 47 4.15 20.62 -7.59
CA ASP A 47 4.44 19.20 -7.75
C ASP A 47 5.44 18.92 -8.87
N GLY A 48 5.87 19.89 -9.70
CA GLY A 48 6.94 19.67 -10.69
C GLY A 48 8.27 19.25 -10.03
N THR A 49 8.47 19.69 -8.78
CA THR A 49 9.54 19.24 -7.89
C THR A 49 9.26 17.90 -7.19
N ARG A 50 8.00 17.51 -7.01
CA ARG A 50 7.55 16.22 -6.43
C ARG A 50 7.28 15.14 -7.49
N SER A 51 7.13 15.48 -8.76
CA SER A 51 6.88 14.52 -9.84
C SER A 51 8.09 13.62 -10.08
N ARG A 52 9.28 14.03 -9.62
CA ARG A 52 10.48 13.18 -9.55
C ARG A 52 10.42 12.14 -8.41
N THR A 53 9.62 12.34 -7.36
CA THR A 53 9.52 11.39 -6.24
C THR A 53 8.53 10.25 -6.49
N HIS A 54 7.69 10.34 -7.53
CA HIS A 54 6.74 9.28 -7.89
C HIS A 54 7.29 8.28 -8.94
N GLN A 55 8.55 8.42 -9.34
CA GLN A 55 9.11 7.57 -10.39
C GLN A 55 9.77 6.34 -9.77
N LEU A 56 9.18 5.17 -10.03
CA LEU A 56 9.85 3.90 -9.74
C LEU A 56 11.12 3.81 -10.59
N SER A 57 12.26 3.62 -9.93
CA SER A 57 13.56 3.53 -10.58
C SER A 57 13.59 2.37 -11.56
N THR A 58 14.09 2.62 -12.78
CA THR A 58 14.25 1.58 -13.80
C THR A 58 15.41 0.63 -13.51
N ASN A 59 16.21 0.92 -12.48
CA ASN A 59 17.40 0.14 -12.16
C ASN A 59 17.05 -1.14 -11.41
N PHE A 60 15.89 -1.20 -10.75
CA PHE A 60 15.50 -2.37 -9.97
C PHE A 60 14.62 -3.32 -10.77
N LYS A 61 14.79 -4.61 -10.53
CA LYS A 61 13.87 -5.65 -10.99
C LYS A 61 12.82 -5.85 -9.90
N TYR A 62 11.57 -5.56 -10.19
CA TYR A 62 10.46 -5.63 -9.24
C TYR A 62 9.81 -7.01 -9.25
N THR A 63 9.26 -7.45 -8.11
CA THR A 63 8.41 -8.66 -8.09
C THR A 63 6.97 -8.37 -8.52
N GLY A 64 6.57 -7.11 -8.49
CA GLY A 64 5.19 -6.66 -8.73
C GLY A 64 4.33 -6.59 -7.49
N ARG A 65 4.88 -6.89 -6.31
CA ARG A 65 4.17 -6.87 -5.02
C ARG A 65 4.46 -5.57 -4.28
N ILE A 66 3.39 -4.87 -3.89
CA ILE A 66 3.45 -3.65 -3.07
C ILE A 66 2.54 -3.83 -1.86
N VAL A 67 3.05 -3.51 -0.68
CA VAL A 67 2.27 -3.39 0.55
C VAL A 67 2.30 -1.94 0.99
N VAL A 68 1.13 -1.36 1.24
CA VAL A 68 1.00 -0.01 1.77
C VAL A 68 0.49 -0.10 3.19
N ASP A 69 1.33 0.34 4.12
CA ASP A 69 1.08 0.37 5.54
C ASP A 69 0.63 1.78 5.94
N LEU A 70 -0.69 1.95 6.06
CA LEU A 70 -1.28 3.21 6.50
C LEU A 70 -1.06 3.48 8.00
N TYR A 71 -0.69 2.47 8.78
CA TYR A 71 -0.45 2.62 10.22
C TYR A 71 0.93 3.21 10.50
N ASN A 72 1.98 2.64 9.89
CA ASN A 72 3.35 3.15 10.00
C ASN A 72 3.68 4.22 8.95
N HIS A 73 2.69 4.63 8.15
CA HIS A 73 2.85 5.64 7.10
C HIS A 73 3.93 5.32 6.07
N CYS A 74 4.01 4.08 5.58
CA CYS A 74 5.00 3.68 4.59
C CYS A 74 4.46 2.80 3.45
N ILE A 75 5.16 2.82 2.32
CA ILE A 75 4.96 1.96 1.16
C ILE A 75 6.18 1.06 1.03
N ARG A 76 5.94 -0.24 1.00
CA ARG A 76 6.98 -1.26 0.84
C ARG A 76 6.81 -1.93 -0.51
N ILE A 77 7.83 -1.82 -1.34
CA ILE A 77 7.87 -2.39 -2.69
C ILE A 77 8.94 -3.47 -2.72
N GLU A 78 8.56 -4.68 -3.11
CA GLU A 78 9.49 -5.79 -3.14
C GLU A 78 10.22 -5.89 -4.50
N ILE A 79 11.53 -6.12 -4.41
CA ILE A 79 12.45 -6.18 -5.54
C ILE A 79 13.36 -7.40 -5.44
N TYR A 80 13.85 -7.87 -6.58
CA TYR A 80 14.95 -8.83 -6.65
C TYR A 80 16.27 -8.09 -6.37
N GLY A 81 17.06 -8.63 -5.45
CA GLY A 81 18.35 -8.07 -5.04
C GLY A 81 19.38 -8.13 -6.17
N GLN A 82 20.15 -7.05 -6.32
CA GLN A 82 21.24 -6.94 -7.29
C GLN A 82 22.56 -7.47 -6.69
N ASP A 83 22.65 -8.73 -6.27
CA ASP A 83 23.95 -9.30 -5.87
C ASP A 83 24.55 -10.05 -7.06
N THR A 84 25.55 -9.44 -7.70
CA THR A 84 26.19 -9.94 -8.93
C THR A 84 27.07 -11.19 -8.74
N HIS A 85 27.11 -11.79 -7.55
CA HIS A 85 28.03 -12.90 -7.24
C HIS A 85 27.46 -14.12 -6.50
N ALA A 86 26.15 -14.16 -6.19
CA ALA A 86 25.55 -15.35 -5.57
C ALA A 86 24.27 -15.74 -6.32
N SER A 87 24.15 -17.01 -6.70
CA SER A 87 23.04 -17.57 -7.48
C SER A 87 21.73 -17.70 -6.71
N ASN A 88 21.44 -16.79 -5.78
CA ASN A 88 20.17 -16.74 -5.07
C ASN A 88 19.53 -15.38 -5.32
N ASP A 89 18.38 -15.38 -5.99
CA ASP A 89 17.42 -14.28 -6.10
C ASP A 89 17.00 -13.83 -4.69
N LYS A 90 17.87 -13.08 -4.01
CA LYS A 90 17.59 -12.59 -2.66
C LYS A 90 16.62 -11.44 -2.78
N LEU A 91 15.41 -11.60 -2.27
CA LEU A 91 14.42 -10.54 -2.23
C LEU A 91 14.84 -9.42 -1.27
N SER A 92 14.53 -8.18 -1.63
CA SER A 92 14.74 -6.99 -0.80
C SER A 92 13.56 -6.02 -0.95
N ILE A 93 13.50 -5.01 -0.09
CA ILE A 93 12.40 -4.04 -0.04
C ILE A 93 12.93 -2.64 -0.30
N LEU A 94 12.21 -1.89 -1.11
CA LEU A 94 12.29 -0.43 -1.16
C LEU A 94 11.17 0.14 -0.29
N GLU A 95 11.55 0.99 0.65
CA GLU A 95 10.61 1.65 1.55
C GLU A 95 10.51 3.14 1.22
N TYR A 96 9.29 3.64 1.16
CA TYR A 96 8.99 5.06 0.92
C TYR A 96 7.98 5.54 1.95
N ASP A 97 8.21 6.72 2.51
CA ASP A 97 7.23 7.35 3.37
C ASP A 97 5.98 7.76 2.57
N LEU A 98 4.83 7.64 3.22
CA LEU A 98 3.58 8.25 2.77
C LEU A 98 3.63 9.76 3.01
N TYR A 99 2.94 10.53 2.16
CA TYR A 99 2.73 11.94 2.43
C TYR A 99 1.74 12.13 3.58
N ASP A 100 1.83 13.27 4.27
CA ASP A 100 0.95 13.59 5.41
C ASP A 100 -0.55 13.53 5.06
N ASN A 101 -0.92 13.72 3.79
CA ASN A 101 -2.29 13.66 3.31
C ASN A 101 -2.74 12.25 2.87
N GLU A 102 -1.83 11.28 2.76
CA GLU A 102 -2.11 9.89 2.36
C GLU A 102 -2.55 9.04 3.56
N THR A 103 -3.78 9.28 4.03
CA THR A 103 -4.35 8.57 5.20
C THR A 103 -5.32 7.45 4.84
N ASN A 104 -5.72 7.39 3.57
CA ASN A 104 -6.66 6.41 3.05
C ASN A 104 -6.37 6.07 1.59
N VAL A 105 -7.01 5.00 1.10
CA VAL A 105 -6.85 4.52 -0.28
C VAL A 105 -7.17 5.61 -1.29
N GLN A 106 -8.25 6.39 -1.10
CA GLN A 106 -8.66 7.43 -2.05
C GLN A 106 -7.58 8.49 -2.26
N THR A 107 -6.92 8.95 -1.19
CA THR A 107 -5.80 9.90 -1.28
C THR A 107 -4.54 9.28 -1.89
N LEU A 108 -4.33 7.99 -1.67
CA LEU A 108 -3.20 7.23 -2.19
C LEU A 108 -3.34 6.89 -3.68
N LEU A 109 -4.56 6.84 -4.22
CA LEU A 109 -4.82 6.50 -5.62
C LEU A 109 -4.09 7.42 -6.59
N GLU A 110 -3.90 8.69 -6.26
CA GLU A 110 -3.15 9.63 -7.10
C GLU A 110 -1.69 9.17 -7.27
N ARG A 111 -1.04 8.74 -6.19
CA ARG A 111 0.32 8.21 -6.20
C ARG A 111 0.41 6.86 -6.91
N LEU A 112 -0.54 5.96 -6.67
CA LEU A 112 -0.59 4.66 -7.37
C LEU A 112 -0.84 4.83 -8.87
N THR A 113 -1.68 5.79 -9.25
CA THR A 113 -1.91 6.15 -10.66
C THR A 113 -0.64 6.73 -11.29
N ALA A 114 0.12 7.54 -10.55
CA ALA A 114 1.42 8.03 -11.01
C ALA A 114 2.43 6.88 -11.21
N TYR A 115 2.48 5.90 -10.29
CA TYR A 115 3.28 4.68 -10.47
C TYR A 115 2.86 3.91 -11.73
N GLY A 116 1.56 3.68 -11.90
CA GLY A 116 1.00 3.03 -13.07
C GLY A 116 1.35 3.74 -14.37
N LYS A 117 1.19 5.07 -14.42
CA LYS A 117 1.57 5.90 -15.57
C LYS A 117 3.05 5.77 -15.90
N ASN A 118 3.92 5.80 -14.91
CA ASN A 118 5.38 5.70 -15.09
C ASN A 118 5.81 4.33 -15.64
N ARG A 119 5.04 3.27 -15.37
CA ARG A 119 5.26 1.91 -15.90
C ARG A 119 4.45 1.60 -17.16
N ASN A 120 3.68 2.56 -17.67
CA ASN A 120 2.74 2.36 -18.78
C ASN A 120 1.73 1.22 -18.50
N VAL A 121 1.19 1.19 -17.29
CA VAL A 121 0.06 0.32 -16.93
C VAL A 121 -1.15 0.70 -17.78
N GLN A 122 -1.74 -0.30 -18.44
CA GLN A 122 -2.90 -0.17 -19.32
C GLN A 122 -4.21 -0.15 -18.52
N LEU A 123 -4.27 -0.91 -17.44
CA LEU A 123 -5.45 -1.05 -16.59
C LEU A 123 -5.07 -0.97 -15.11
N LEU A 124 -5.72 -0.06 -14.38
CA LEU A 124 -5.68 -0.01 -12.93
C LEU A 124 -7.08 -0.33 -12.38
N GLN A 125 -7.18 -1.31 -11.51
CA GLN A 125 -8.43 -1.65 -10.82
C GLN A 125 -8.29 -1.49 -9.32
N LEU A 126 -9.25 -0.80 -8.73
CA LEU A 126 -9.45 -0.73 -7.28
C LEU A 126 -10.52 -1.75 -6.89
N ILE A 127 -10.18 -2.61 -5.94
CA ILE A 127 -11.07 -3.56 -5.31
C ILE A 127 -11.31 -3.08 -3.88
N ASP A 128 -12.50 -2.53 -3.65
CA ASP A 128 -12.96 -2.02 -2.37
C ASP A 128 -14.40 -2.48 -2.09
N LEU A 129 -14.95 -2.08 -0.93
CA LEU A 129 -16.33 -2.38 -0.57
C LEU A 129 -17.34 -1.73 -1.54
N ASN A 130 -17.02 -0.56 -2.09
CA ASN A 130 -17.91 0.16 -3.01
C ASN A 130 -18.11 -0.60 -4.32
N LEU A 131 -17.05 -1.24 -4.83
CA LEU A 131 -17.12 -2.13 -5.97
C LEU A 131 -18.09 -3.29 -5.71
N LEU A 132 -17.94 -3.98 -4.57
CA LEU A 132 -18.80 -5.10 -4.21
C LEU A 132 -20.27 -4.67 -4.05
N ALA A 133 -20.49 -3.52 -3.40
CA ALA A 133 -21.82 -2.92 -3.25
C ALA A 133 -22.44 -2.56 -4.61
N SER A 134 -21.66 -1.98 -5.53
CA SER A 134 -22.13 -1.60 -6.87
C SER A 134 -22.57 -2.80 -7.71
N GLN A 135 -21.97 -3.98 -7.48
CA GLN A 135 -22.31 -5.23 -8.17
C GLN A 135 -23.39 -6.03 -7.43
N SER A 136 -23.98 -5.48 -6.36
CA SER A 136 -24.94 -6.18 -5.50
C SER A 136 -24.41 -7.53 -4.98
N ALA A 137 -23.11 -7.59 -4.73
CA ALA A 137 -22.41 -8.78 -4.24
C ALA A 137 -22.51 -8.85 -2.71
N TYR A 138 -23.70 -9.14 -2.20
CA TYR A 138 -23.93 -9.35 -0.75
C TYR A 138 -23.69 -10.80 -0.32
N ASP A 139 -23.85 -11.73 -1.26
CA ASP A 139 -23.61 -13.16 -1.04
C ASP A 139 -22.15 -13.49 -1.30
N GLU A 140 -21.54 -14.32 -0.44
CA GLU A 140 -20.13 -14.74 -0.56
C GLU A 140 -19.79 -15.30 -1.95
N LYS A 141 -20.71 -16.06 -2.56
CA LYS A 141 -20.55 -16.59 -3.92
C LYS A 141 -20.41 -15.47 -4.96
N LYS A 142 -21.27 -14.46 -4.89
CA LYS A 142 -21.23 -13.31 -5.82
C LYS A 142 -20.01 -12.43 -5.59
N VAL A 143 -19.58 -12.29 -4.33
CA VAL A 143 -18.33 -11.61 -4.00
C VAL A 143 -17.16 -12.31 -4.67
N TYR A 144 -17.09 -13.64 -4.55
CA TYR A 144 -16.04 -14.43 -5.19
C TYR A 144 -16.08 -14.32 -6.72
N GLU A 145 -17.26 -14.42 -7.34
CA GLU A 145 -17.44 -14.23 -8.79
C GLU A 145 -16.96 -12.85 -9.22
N THR A 146 -17.36 -11.80 -8.51
CA THR A 146 -16.94 -10.42 -8.80
C THR A 146 -15.43 -10.25 -8.67
N LEU A 147 -14.81 -10.77 -7.60
CA LEU A 147 -13.37 -10.72 -7.40
C LEU A 147 -12.61 -11.46 -8.52
N LYS A 148 -13.14 -12.62 -8.93
CA LYS A 148 -12.59 -13.40 -10.02
C LYS A 148 -12.68 -12.69 -11.35
N ASP A 149 -13.84 -12.15 -11.70
CA ASP A 149 -14.04 -11.45 -12.97
C ASP A 149 -13.10 -10.24 -13.09
N ARG A 150 -12.91 -9.49 -11.99
CA ARG A 150 -11.99 -8.34 -11.95
C ARG A 150 -10.54 -8.76 -12.03
N TYR A 151 -10.17 -9.83 -11.35
CA TYR A 151 -8.83 -10.39 -11.46
C TYR A 151 -8.55 -10.86 -12.89
N ASP A 152 -9.48 -11.59 -13.51
CA ASP A 152 -9.35 -12.13 -14.87
C ASP A 152 -9.28 -10.99 -15.90
N GLU A 153 -10.08 -9.93 -15.71
CA GLU A 153 -9.99 -8.69 -16.48
C GLU A 153 -8.61 -8.04 -16.35
N CYS A 154 -8.07 -7.89 -15.13
CA CYS A 154 -6.71 -7.41 -14.91
C CYS A 154 -5.65 -8.29 -15.56
N ALA A 155 -5.83 -9.61 -15.52
CA ALA A 155 -4.88 -10.56 -16.08
C ALA A 155 -4.87 -10.52 -17.62
N ALA A 156 -5.96 -10.13 -18.26
CA ALA A 156 -6.04 -9.99 -19.72
C ALA A 156 -5.11 -8.91 -20.29
N TYR A 157 -4.72 -7.92 -19.47
CA TYR A 157 -3.77 -6.89 -19.88
C TYR A 157 -2.34 -7.30 -19.52
N ALA A 158 -1.41 -7.08 -20.46
CA ALA A 158 0.01 -7.33 -20.24
C ALA A 158 0.55 -6.44 -19.12
N ARG A 159 0.08 -5.19 -19.05
CA ARG A 159 0.48 -4.24 -18.01
C ARG A 159 -0.73 -3.81 -17.20
N SER A 160 -0.87 -4.35 -16.00
CA SER A 160 -2.01 -4.07 -15.13
C SER A 160 -1.59 -3.82 -13.70
N MET A 161 -2.44 -3.12 -12.95
CA MET A 161 -2.30 -2.89 -11.52
C MET A 161 -3.63 -3.18 -10.85
N ILE A 162 -3.63 -4.06 -9.86
CA ILE A 162 -4.78 -4.30 -9.00
C ILE A 162 -4.47 -3.82 -7.59
N VAL A 163 -5.38 -3.04 -7.01
CA VAL A 163 -5.26 -2.44 -5.68
C VAL A 163 -6.36 -3.01 -4.81
N TYR A 164 -5.98 -3.65 -3.71
CA TYR A 164 -6.90 -4.21 -2.72
C TYR A 164 -6.91 -3.33 -1.47
N ASP A 165 -8.08 -2.77 -1.14
CA ASP A 165 -8.35 -2.19 0.18
C ASP A 165 -8.70 -3.33 1.15
N LEU A 166 -7.68 -3.91 1.80
CA LEU A 166 -7.86 -5.14 2.55
C LEU A 166 -8.69 -4.94 3.82
N ASP A 167 -8.56 -3.79 4.48
CA ASP A 167 -9.36 -3.50 5.68
C ASP A 167 -10.85 -3.45 5.33
N ALA A 168 -11.19 -2.85 4.19
CA ALA A 168 -12.57 -2.75 3.73
C ALA A 168 -13.15 -4.10 3.31
N LEU A 169 -12.34 -5.00 2.74
CA LEU A 169 -12.80 -6.28 2.18
C LEU A 169 -12.92 -7.39 3.24
N VAL A 170 -11.97 -7.44 4.16
CA VAL A 170 -11.78 -8.58 5.05
C VAL A 170 -12.29 -8.25 6.45
N GLY A 171 -11.94 -7.09 7.00
CA GLY A 171 -12.30 -6.70 8.36
C GLY A 171 -11.58 -7.51 9.44
N VAL A 172 -11.46 -6.92 10.63
CA VAL A 172 -10.82 -7.57 11.79
C VAL A 172 -11.77 -7.53 12.98
N ASN A 173 -12.09 -8.70 13.52
CA ASN A 173 -12.86 -8.84 14.74
C ASN A 173 -11.91 -8.81 15.94
N LYS A 174 -12.14 -7.86 16.86
CA LYS A 174 -11.40 -7.76 18.12
C LYS A 174 -12.31 -8.28 19.24
N SER A 175 -11.86 -9.32 19.92
CA SER A 175 -12.54 -9.90 21.06
C SER A 175 -11.75 -9.58 22.32
N GLU A 176 -12.36 -8.85 23.24
CA GLU A 176 -11.76 -8.54 24.54
C GLU A 176 -12.23 -9.56 25.58
N SER A 177 -11.26 -10.20 26.23
CA SER A 177 -11.50 -11.17 27.30
C SER A 177 -10.86 -10.66 28.59
N ASP A 178 -11.70 -10.30 29.56
CA ASP A 178 -11.27 -9.94 30.91
C ASP A 178 -11.15 -11.23 31.74
N SER A 179 -9.93 -11.53 32.17
CA SER A 179 -9.64 -12.62 33.11
C SER A 179 -9.16 -12.06 34.45
N ASN A 180 -9.25 -12.87 35.51
CA ASN A 180 -8.66 -12.53 36.81
C ASN A 180 -7.11 -12.34 36.75
N MET A 181 -6.47 -12.67 35.62
CA MET A 181 -5.04 -12.47 35.37
C MET A 181 -4.74 -11.28 34.45
N GLY A 182 -5.76 -10.55 33.99
CA GLY A 182 -5.60 -9.39 33.12
C GLY A 182 -6.57 -9.39 31.94
N ARG A 183 -6.57 -8.28 31.20
CA ARG A 183 -7.31 -8.10 29.95
C ARG A 183 -6.49 -8.63 28.79
N SER A 184 -7.08 -9.51 27.98
CA SER A 184 -6.47 -10.01 26.74
C SER A 184 -7.34 -9.62 25.55
N ILE A 185 -6.72 -9.00 24.54
CA ILE A 185 -7.39 -8.67 23.28
C ILE A 185 -6.94 -9.69 22.24
N SER A 186 -7.87 -10.52 21.75
CA SER A 186 -7.63 -11.40 20.61
C SER A 186 -8.19 -10.76 19.33
N SER A 187 -7.47 -10.88 18.23
CA SER A 187 -7.91 -10.38 16.92
C SER A 187 -8.04 -11.56 15.96
N SER A 188 -9.08 -11.56 15.14
CA SER A 188 -9.28 -12.55 14.09
C SER A 188 -9.76 -11.89 12.80
N VAL A 189 -9.41 -12.52 11.69
CA VAL A 189 -9.77 -12.07 10.35
C VAL A 189 -11.25 -12.37 10.12
N HIS A 190 -12.04 -11.36 9.75
CA HIS A 190 -13.41 -11.56 9.27
C HIS A 190 -13.36 -11.88 7.76
N ASN A 191 -14.37 -12.56 7.19
CA ASN A 191 -14.37 -12.95 5.76
C ASN A 191 -13.11 -13.71 5.27
N GLN A 192 -12.77 -14.82 5.94
CA GLN A 192 -11.57 -15.62 5.64
C GLN A 192 -11.45 -16.08 4.18
N SER A 193 -12.57 -16.30 3.49
CA SER A 193 -12.58 -16.72 2.08
C SER A 193 -12.04 -15.64 1.14
N ILE A 194 -12.47 -14.38 1.32
CA ILE A 194 -11.96 -13.21 0.60
C ILE A 194 -10.47 -13.04 0.87
N TYR A 195 -10.07 -13.12 2.15
CA TYR A 195 -8.68 -13.02 2.55
C TYR A 195 -7.80 -14.07 1.85
N THR A 196 -8.22 -15.34 1.89
CA THR A 196 -7.49 -16.45 1.27
C THR A 196 -7.39 -16.27 -0.24
N TYR A 197 -8.44 -15.78 -0.89
CA TYR A 197 -8.43 -15.49 -2.31
C TYR A 197 -7.42 -14.38 -2.66
N VAL A 198 -7.47 -13.24 -1.98
CA VAL A 198 -6.55 -12.12 -2.22
C VAL A 198 -5.12 -12.54 -1.95
N LEU A 199 -4.87 -13.28 -0.87
CA LEU A 199 -3.56 -13.83 -0.52
C LEU A 199 -2.99 -14.71 -1.63
N ALA A 200 -3.78 -15.65 -2.17
CA ALA A 200 -3.34 -16.50 -3.28
C ALA A 200 -2.98 -15.65 -4.52
N ARG A 201 -3.87 -14.71 -4.90
CA ARG A 201 -3.65 -13.84 -6.05
C ARG A 201 -2.49 -12.87 -5.87
N PHE A 202 -2.20 -12.45 -4.65
CA PHE A 202 -1.07 -11.58 -4.35
C PHE A 202 0.26 -12.33 -4.42
N ARG A 203 0.30 -13.61 -3.98
CA ARG A 203 1.48 -14.48 -4.10
C ARG A 203 1.80 -14.84 -5.54
N ASP A 204 0.78 -15.10 -6.36
CA ASP A 204 0.94 -15.53 -7.76
C ASP A 204 1.49 -14.41 -8.69
N ARG A 205 1.69 -13.19 -8.18
CA ARG A 205 2.17 -12.07 -9.00
C ARG A 205 3.66 -12.19 -9.23
N VAL A 206 3.99 -12.42 -10.49
CA VAL A 206 5.35 -12.48 -11.01
C VAL A 206 5.46 -11.51 -12.17
N MET A 207 6.52 -10.70 -12.16
CA MET A 207 6.95 -9.91 -13.33
C MET A 207 7.68 -10.86 -14.27
N GLU A 208 7.18 -11.06 -15.49
CA GLU A 208 7.87 -11.89 -16.48
C GLU A 208 9.04 -11.10 -17.08
N GLU A 209 10.19 -11.77 -17.23
CA GLU A 209 11.41 -11.12 -17.72
C GLU A 209 11.33 -10.82 -19.22
N VAL A 210 11.94 -9.69 -19.57
CA VAL A 210 12.25 -9.29 -20.94
C VAL A 210 13.18 -10.35 -21.56
N GLN A 211 12.64 -11.30 -22.31
CA GLN A 211 13.45 -11.95 -23.34
C GLN A 211 13.74 -10.88 -24.39
N GLN A 212 15.01 -10.66 -24.71
CA GLN A 212 15.54 -9.53 -25.51
C GLN A 212 14.92 -9.34 -26.92
N ASN A 213 13.97 -10.17 -27.32
CA ASN A 213 13.32 -10.13 -28.63
C ASN A 213 11.79 -9.95 -28.60
N ASP A 214 11.11 -9.96 -27.44
CA ASP A 214 9.65 -9.80 -27.37
C ASP A 214 9.24 -8.39 -26.95
N ALA A 215 8.33 -7.80 -27.73
CA ALA A 215 7.74 -6.49 -27.49
C ALA A 215 6.72 -6.49 -26.33
N ASP A 216 6.39 -7.66 -25.79
CA ASP A 216 5.34 -7.86 -24.79
C ASP A 216 5.92 -8.11 -23.39
N ASN A 217 6.49 -7.07 -22.79
CA ASN A 217 6.81 -7.10 -21.35
C ASN A 217 5.50 -7.15 -20.54
N VAL A 218 5.25 -8.28 -19.88
CA VAL A 218 4.14 -8.46 -18.94
C VAL A 218 4.54 -7.90 -17.57
N GLU A 219 3.89 -6.79 -17.18
CA GLU A 219 4.08 -6.13 -15.90
C GLU A 219 2.79 -6.06 -15.10
N ARG A 220 2.58 -7.00 -14.17
CA ARG A 220 1.35 -7.08 -13.37
C ARG A 220 1.59 -6.77 -11.91
N TRP A 221 1.12 -5.61 -11.47
CA TRP A 221 1.27 -5.11 -10.11
C TRP A 221 0.09 -5.52 -9.23
N ALA A 222 0.36 -5.97 -8.01
CA ALA A 222 -0.63 -6.09 -6.95
C ALA A 222 -0.23 -5.24 -5.76
N VAL A 223 -1.19 -4.42 -5.32
CA VAL A 223 -1.04 -3.50 -4.20
C VAL A 223 -2.02 -3.91 -3.12
N ALA A 224 -1.54 -4.17 -1.92
CA ALA A 224 -2.36 -4.38 -0.74
C ALA A 224 -2.27 -3.13 0.15
N VAL A 225 -3.38 -2.44 0.37
CA VAL A 225 -3.45 -1.31 1.30
C VAL A 225 -4.05 -1.79 2.62
N ILE A 226 -3.31 -1.59 3.70
CA ILE A 226 -3.65 -2.11 5.03
C ILE A 226 -3.41 -1.02 6.08
N ARG A 227 -4.39 -0.83 6.96
CA ARG A 227 -4.40 0.09 8.09
C ARG A 227 -4.34 -0.66 9.40
N GLU A 228 -4.97 -1.82 9.53
CA GLU A 228 -4.98 -2.55 10.80
C GLU A 228 -3.65 -3.31 11.01
N PRO A 229 -2.87 -3.02 12.08
CA PRO A 229 -1.53 -3.62 12.28
C PRO A 229 -1.55 -5.14 12.44
N PHE A 230 -2.63 -5.69 13.00
CA PHE A 230 -2.82 -7.13 13.09
C PHE A 230 -2.93 -7.75 11.69
N LEU A 231 -3.78 -7.17 10.83
CA LEU A 231 -3.99 -7.66 9.48
C LEU A 231 -2.72 -7.52 8.63
N LEU A 232 -1.98 -6.41 8.78
CA LEU A 232 -0.72 -6.20 8.09
C LEU A 232 0.30 -7.29 8.43
N ARG A 233 0.54 -7.55 9.72
CA ARG A 233 1.49 -8.58 10.16
C ARG A 233 1.08 -9.96 9.67
N GLN A 234 -0.18 -10.33 9.84
CA GLN A 234 -0.73 -11.60 9.38
C GLN A 234 -0.58 -11.75 7.86
N PHE A 235 -0.96 -10.72 7.10
CA PHE A 235 -0.87 -10.73 5.63
C PHE A 235 0.57 -10.85 5.14
N CYS A 236 1.49 -10.04 5.66
CA CYS A 236 2.91 -10.12 5.29
C CYS A 236 3.53 -11.47 5.63
N MET A 237 3.20 -12.05 6.79
CA MET A 237 3.63 -13.41 7.16
C MET A 237 3.09 -14.45 6.18
N ASP A 238 1.78 -14.38 5.90
CA ASP A 238 1.14 -15.35 5.03
C ASP A 238 1.66 -15.23 3.60
N VAL A 239 1.73 -14.05 3.00
CA VAL A 239 2.26 -13.90 1.63
C VAL A 239 3.79 -14.08 1.54
N GLN A 240 4.45 -14.36 2.67
CA GLN A 240 5.91 -14.42 2.79
C GLN A 240 6.54 -13.18 2.18
N PHE A 241 5.95 -12.02 2.48
CA PHE A 241 6.49 -10.75 2.03
C PHE A 241 7.85 -10.56 2.70
N THR A 242 8.81 -10.04 1.93
CA THR A 242 10.12 -9.74 2.47
C THR A 242 9.96 -8.86 3.72
N ARG A 243 10.73 -9.15 4.77
CA ARG A 243 10.69 -8.38 6.03
C ARG A 243 11.65 -7.20 5.95
N THR A 244 11.27 -6.10 6.59
CA THR A 244 12.17 -4.97 6.78
C THR A 244 13.33 -5.36 7.70
N ARG A 245 14.41 -4.57 7.69
CA ARG A 245 15.55 -4.79 8.59
C ARG A 245 15.12 -4.68 10.06
N GLN A 246 14.27 -3.71 10.38
CA GLN A 246 13.76 -3.54 11.74
C GLN A 246 12.96 -4.76 12.20
N GLU A 247 12.05 -5.29 11.36
CA GLU A 247 11.28 -6.50 11.69
C GLU A 247 12.17 -7.74 11.85
N GLN A 248 13.29 -7.82 11.13
CA GLN A 248 14.28 -8.89 11.32
C GLN A 248 14.97 -8.76 12.67
N GLU A 249 15.44 -7.56 13.03
CA GLU A 249 16.08 -7.29 14.31
C GLU A 249 15.11 -7.53 15.49
N GLU A 250 13.85 -7.12 15.38
CA GLU A 250 12.81 -7.38 16.38
C GLU A 250 12.54 -8.89 16.55
N LEU A 251 12.44 -9.64 15.45
CA LEU A 251 12.26 -11.10 15.52
C LEU A 251 13.48 -11.79 16.16
N GLU A 252 14.69 -11.37 15.82
CA GLU A 252 15.91 -11.91 16.42
C GLU A 252 15.96 -11.64 17.92
N LEU A 253 15.51 -10.45 18.34
CA LEU A 253 15.41 -10.06 19.74
C LEU A 253 14.31 -10.82 20.47
N GLU A 254 13.15 -11.05 19.85
CA GLU A 254 12.10 -11.91 20.38
C GLU A 254 12.56 -13.37 20.50
N ARG A 255 13.27 -13.89 19.50
CA ARG A 255 13.85 -15.23 19.55
C ARG A 255 14.85 -15.35 20.70
N HIS A 256 15.71 -14.34 20.89
CA HIS A 256 16.64 -14.30 22.01
C HIS A 256 15.90 -14.25 23.36
N LYS A 257 14.88 -13.40 23.50
CA LYS A 257 14.05 -13.33 24.72
C LYS A 257 13.32 -14.64 25.00
N ALA A 258 12.86 -15.33 23.97
CA ALA A 258 12.17 -16.61 24.09
C ALA A 258 13.12 -17.76 24.48
N GLU A 259 14.43 -17.59 24.30
CA GLU A 259 15.48 -18.50 24.74
C GLU A 259 16.04 -18.13 26.13
N ASP A 260 15.72 -16.93 26.64
CA ASP A 260 16.19 -16.47 27.95
C ASP A 260 15.48 -17.21 29.09
N LEU A 261 16.28 -17.63 30.08
CA LEU A 261 15.81 -18.27 31.31
C LEU A 261 15.11 -17.23 32.20
N LEU A 262 13.78 -17.27 32.21
CA LEU A 262 12.96 -16.41 33.06
C LEU A 262 12.84 -16.99 34.46
N LYS A 263 13.05 -16.15 35.48
CA LYS A 263 12.89 -16.56 36.87
C LYS A 263 11.44 -16.35 37.32
N CYS A 264 10.75 -17.43 37.69
CA CYS A 264 9.41 -17.36 38.23
C CYS A 264 9.39 -16.57 39.54
N VAL A 265 8.53 -15.54 39.62
CA VAL A 265 8.40 -14.68 40.80
C VAL A 265 7.90 -15.46 42.04
N LYS A 266 7.13 -16.53 41.84
CA LYS A 266 6.54 -17.33 42.93
C LYS A 266 7.45 -18.45 43.44
N CYS A 267 7.95 -19.31 42.57
CA CYS A 267 8.76 -20.46 42.98
C CYS A 267 10.28 -20.22 42.90
N LYS A 268 10.71 -19.11 42.30
CA LYS A 268 12.12 -18.76 42.06
C LYS A 268 12.88 -19.71 41.11
N ASP A 269 12.19 -20.67 40.50
CA ASP A 269 12.76 -21.53 39.47
C ASP A 269 12.88 -20.79 38.13
N PHE A 270 13.82 -21.25 37.30
CA PHE A 270 14.00 -20.76 35.96
C PHE A 270 13.15 -21.58 34.98
N TYR A 271 12.50 -20.91 34.04
CA TYR A 271 11.72 -21.54 32.96
C TYR A 271 11.95 -20.80 31.65
N ILE A 272 11.76 -21.50 30.54
CA ILE A 272 11.77 -20.93 29.19
C ILE A 272 10.30 -20.81 28.76
N GLU A 273 9.88 -19.62 28.33
CA GLU A 273 8.48 -19.32 28.03
C GLU A 273 7.90 -20.24 26.94
N ASN A 274 8.72 -20.62 25.95
CA ASN A 274 8.37 -21.56 24.88
C ASN A 274 8.16 -23.01 25.34
N GLU A 275 8.74 -23.43 26.46
CA GLU A 275 8.55 -24.78 27.01
C GLU A 275 7.27 -24.90 27.83
N ASN A 276 6.62 -23.77 28.15
CA ASN A 276 5.43 -23.72 29.00
C ASN A 276 4.13 -24.04 28.25
N LYS A 277 4.17 -24.95 27.27
CA LYS A 277 2.97 -25.60 26.70
C LYS A 277 2.45 -26.71 27.62
N MET A 278 2.22 -26.41 28.90
CA MET A 278 1.60 -27.35 29.84
C MET A 278 0.12 -27.03 30.02
N GLY A 279 -0.63 -27.41 29.00
CA GLY A 279 -2.05 -27.75 29.08
C GLY A 279 -2.25 -29.16 28.52
N MET A 280 -1.46 -30.14 28.98
CA MET A 280 -1.82 -31.54 28.80
C MET A 280 -2.80 -31.89 29.94
N PRO A 281 -4.11 -32.05 29.65
CA PRO A 281 -5.00 -32.63 30.63
C PRO A 281 -4.57 -34.08 30.84
N MET A 282 -4.19 -34.43 32.06
CA MET A 282 -4.36 -35.81 32.52
C MET A 282 -5.83 -36.07 32.83
#